data_AF-K7W893-F1
#
_entry.id   AF-K7W893-F1
#
_cell.length_a   1.000
_cell.length_b   1.000
_cell.length_c   1.000
_cell.angle_alpha   90.00
_cell.angle_beta   90.00
_cell.angle_gamma   90.00
#
_symmetry.space_group_name_H-M   'P 1'
#
loop_
_entity.id
_entity.type
_entity.pdbx_description
1 polymer ?
#
loop_
_entity_poly.entity_id
_entity_poly.type
_entity_poly.pdbx_seq_one_letter_code
_entity_poly.pdbx_strand_id
1 'polypeptide(L)'
;MLLLLFSEDGYIIEDLKMIGQLFTTGIGIYQMYPGTENKWIAQVDFEDESHAQLGGVKGTLATKYGDNLLESVKTVKQDAQNLGIRILSLPNTKFKLYVKRLFVDKTEVWKQIEGVAQELDLEVVSCLPE
;
A
#
# COMPACT_ATOMS: atom_id res chain seq x y z
N MET A 1 14.51 8.57 -29.89
CA MET A 1 13.37 8.20 -30.75
C MET A 1 12.12 8.35 -29.89
N LEU A 2 11.40 9.46 -30.08
CA LEU A 2 10.22 9.84 -29.31
C LEU A 2 9.00 9.21 -30.00
N LEU A 3 8.21 8.40 -29.29
CA LEU A 3 6.93 7.92 -29.80
C LEU A 3 5.84 8.90 -29.34
N LEU A 4 5.38 9.75 -30.26
CA LEU A 4 4.20 10.60 -30.08
C LEU A 4 2.98 9.82 -30.56
N LEU A 5 2.08 9.46 -29.64
CA LEU A 5 0.76 8.93 -29.97
C LEU A 5 -0.25 10.08 -29.89
N PHE A 6 -0.90 10.38 -31.01
CA PHE A 6 -1.95 11.38 -31.10
C PHE A 6 -3.30 10.75 -30.72
N SER A 7 -4.08 11.44 -29.89
CA SER A 7 -5.51 11.21 -29.66
C SER A 7 -6.26 12.48 -30.07
N GLU A 8 -7.39 12.33 -30.76
CA GLU A 8 -8.13 13.42 -31.43
C GLU A 8 -8.78 14.43 -30.47
N ASP A 9 -8.75 14.21 -29.16
CA ASP A 9 -9.38 15.08 -28.16
C ASP A 9 -8.35 15.79 -27.26
N GLY A 10 -7.54 16.66 -27.89
CA GLY A 10 -7.24 18.00 -27.38
C GLY A 10 -6.75 18.24 -25.94
N TYR A 11 -6.13 17.27 -25.25
CA TYR A 11 -5.37 17.54 -24.02
C TYR A 11 -3.98 16.93 -24.11
N ILE A 12 -3.01 17.78 -24.46
CA ILE A 12 -1.60 17.49 -24.21
C ILE A 12 -1.44 17.63 -22.69
N ILE A 13 -1.35 16.50 -21.97
CA ILE A 13 -0.65 16.51 -20.69
C ILE A 13 0.81 16.68 -21.10
N GLU A 14 1.22 17.94 -21.27
CA GLU A 14 2.63 18.29 -21.41
C GLU A 14 3.32 17.63 -20.23
N ASP A 15 4.43 16.95 -20.52
CA ASP A 15 5.44 16.49 -19.59
C ASP A 15 5.42 17.30 -18.28
N LEU A 16 4.57 16.88 -17.34
CA LEU A 16 4.79 17.13 -15.94
C LEU A 16 6.04 16.31 -15.67
N LYS A 17 7.17 16.97 -15.86
CA LYS A 17 8.50 16.56 -15.44
C LYS A 17 8.33 16.12 -13.99
N MET A 18 8.03 14.84 -13.77
CA MET A 18 7.74 14.31 -12.45
C MET A 18 9.03 14.44 -11.66
N ILE A 19 9.08 15.44 -10.79
CA ILE A 19 10.15 15.61 -9.81
C ILE A 19 9.84 14.58 -8.72
N GLY A 20 10.49 13.42 -8.82
CA GLY A 20 10.32 12.29 -7.88
C GLY A 20 9.14 11.38 -8.20
N GLN A 21 9.30 10.08 -7.92
CA GLN A 21 8.21 9.10 -7.94
C GLN A 21 8.08 8.52 -6.53
N LEU A 22 6.93 8.75 -5.89
CA LEU A 22 6.61 8.10 -4.62
C LEU A 22 6.28 6.64 -4.89
N PHE A 23 7.00 5.73 -4.25
CA PHE A 23 6.76 4.29 -4.40
C PHE A 23 6.61 3.58 -3.06
N THR A 24 5.88 2.47 -3.10
CA THR A 24 5.74 1.53 -1.97
C THR A 24 5.87 0.09 -2.46
N THR A 25 6.16 -0.82 -1.54
CA THR A 25 6.34 -2.26 -1.82
C THR A 25 5.21 -3.14 -1.28
N GLY A 26 4.28 -2.58 -0.51
CA GLY A 26 3.23 -3.35 0.16
C GLY A 26 2.27 -2.50 0.98
N ILE A 27 1.22 -3.13 1.48
CA ILE A 27 0.40 -2.60 2.57
C ILE A 27 0.80 -3.31 3.85
N GLY A 28 1.19 -2.56 4.87
CA GLY A 28 1.31 -3.04 6.24
C GLY A 28 -0.04 -3.10 6.94
N ILE A 29 -0.28 -4.15 7.72
CA ILE A 29 -1.44 -4.26 8.58
C ILE A 29 -1.04 -4.43 10.05
N TYR A 30 -1.76 -3.74 10.91
CA TYR A 30 -1.59 -3.77 12.35
C TYR A 30 -2.93 -4.03 13.01
N GLN A 31 -2.96 -4.98 13.93
CA GLN A 31 -4.06 -5.14 14.87
C GLN A 31 -3.80 -4.27 16.11
N MET A 32 -4.84 -3.62 16.61
CA MET A 32 -4.78 -2.82 17.84
C MET A 32 -5.92 -3.16 18.81
N TYR A 33 -5.62 -2.89 20.10
CA TYR A 33 -6.46 -2.95 21.29
C TYR A 33 -6.67 -4.33 21.98
N PRO A 34 -6.50 -4.39 23.32
CA PRO A 34 -6.82 -5.55 24.18
C PRO A 34 -8.29 -5.62 24.63
N GLY A 35 -9.23 -5.22 23.77
CA GLY A 35 -10.65 -5.11 24.10
C GLY A 35 -11.53 -6.21 23.51
N THR A 36 -12.83 -5.92 23.41
CA THR A 36 -13.84 -6.77 22.74
C THR A 36 -13.88 -6.57 21.22
N GLU A 37 -13.18 -5.55 20.70
CA GLU A 37 -13.23 -5.18 19.28
C GLU A 37 -11.83 -5.29 18.65
N ASN A 38 -11.72 -6.14 17.62
CA ASN A 38 -10.52 -6.25 16.82
C ASN A 38 -10.46 -5.07 15.84
N LYS A 39 -9.64 -4.06 16.13
CA LYS A 39 -9.42 -2.93 15.23
C LYS A 39 -8.19 -3.16 14.36
N TRP A 40 -8.30 -2.75 13.11
CA TRP A 40 -7.28 -2.85 12.09
C TRP A 40 -6.81 -1.47 11.65
N ILE A 41 -5.51 -1.38 11.37
CA ILE A 41 -4.88 -0.25 10.68
C ILE A 41 -4.22 -0.84 9.45
N ALA A 42 -4.54 -0.29 8.29
CA ALA A 42 -3.79 -0.54 7.06
C ALA A 42 -2.89 0.67 6.77
N GLN A 43 -1.67 0.42 6.33
CA GLN A 43 -0.62 1.42 6.18
C GLN A 43 0.16 1.20 4.88
N VAL A 44 0.52 2.28 4.22
CA VAL A 44 1.48 2.31 3.12
C VAL A 44 2.64 3.20 3.54
N ASP A 45 3.84 2.63 3.61
CA ASP A 45 5.08 3.37 3.73
C ASP A 45 5.60 3.66 2.33
N PHE A 46 5.96 4.90 2.06
CA PHE A 46 6.42 5.34 0.75
C PHE A 46 7.71 6.14 0.84
N GLU A 47 8.51 6.01 -0.21
CA GLU A 47 9.75 6.75 -0.39
C GLU A 47 9.79 7.37 -1.78
N ASP A 48 10.52 8.46 -1.93
CA ASP A 48 10.85 9.09 -3.20
C ASP A 48 12.32 8.83 -3.57
N GLU A 49 12.56 8.40 -4.81
CA GLU A 49 13.88 8.50 -5.43
C GLU A 49 14.10 9.92 -5.96
N SER A 50 14.25 10.89 -5.06
CA SER A 50 14.64 12.23 -5.48
C SER A 50 16.11 12.25 -5.90
N HIS A 51 16.43 13.06 -6.91
CA HIS A 51 17.81 13.27 -7.35
C HIS A 51 18.69 13.73 -6.16
N ALA A 52 19.94 13.26 -6.12
CA ALA A 52 20.92 13.36 -5.02
C ALA A 52 21.12 14.73 -4.33
N GLN A 53 20.50 15.80 -4.83
CA GLN A 53 20.59 17.17 -4.30
C GLN A 53 19.36 17.64 -3.48
N LEU A 54 18.18 17.00 -3.60
CA LEU A 54 16.94 17.50 -2.97
C LEU A 54 16.51 16.74 -1.69
N GLY A 55 17.18 15.64 -1.35
CA GLY A 55 16.82 14.80 -0.20
C GLY A 55 15.57 13.97 -0.48
N GLY A 56 15.63 12.66 -0.22
CA GLY A 56 14.48 11.76 -0.43
C GLY A 56 13.31 12.14 0.47
N VAL A 57 12.10 12.14 -0.06
CA VAL A 57 10.88 12.22 0.75
C VAL A 57 10.55 10.82 1.27
N LYS A 58 10.29 10.68 2.57
CA LYS A 58 9.75 9.46 3.17
C LYS A 58 8.50 9.80 3.95
N GLY A 59 7.50 8.94 3.89
CA GLY A 59 6.24 9.17 4.58
C GLY A 59 5.42 7.91 4.79
N THR A 60 4.35 8.08 5.53
CA THR A 60 3.43 7.02 5.90
C THR A 60 1.99 7.50 5.69
N LEU A 61 1.21 6.70 4.99
CA LEU A 61 -0.23 6.86 4.83
C LEU A 61 -0.92 5.71 5.57
N ALA A 62 -1.84 6.00 6.48
CA ALA A 62 -2.53 4.97 7.26
C ALA A 62 -4.01 5.27 7.44
N THR A 63 -4.83 4.22 7.48
CA THR A 63 -6.24 4.35 7.88
C THR A 63 -6.35 4.67 9.36
N LYS A 64 -7.48 5.28 9.76
CA LYS A 64 -7.91 5.25 11.17
C LYS A 64 -8.32 3.82 11.55
N TYR A 65 -8.51 3.60 12.84
CA TYR A 65 -8.99 2.32 13.39
C TYR A 65 -10.27 1.85 12.68
N GLY A 66 -10.16 0.78 11.91
CA GLY A 66 -11.26 0.16 11.18
C GLY A 66 -11.67 -1.18 11.79
N ASP A 67 -12.97 -1.47 11.80
CA ASP A 67 -13.48 -2.78 12.22
C ASP A 67 -13.29 -3.87 11.16
N ASN A 68 -13.18 -3.46 9.91
CA ASN A 68 -13.05 -4.35 8.77
C ASN A 68 -11.68 -4.20 8.13
N LEU A 69 -10.89 -5.27 8.18
CA LEU A 69 -9.56 -5.33 7.57
C LEU A 69 -9.60 -5.11 6.05
N LEU A 70 -10.55 -5.73 5.36
CA LEU A 70 -10.69 -5.62 3.91
C LEU A 70 -10.94 -4.17 3.48
N GLU A 71 -11.89 -3.51 4.12
CA GLU A 71 -12.20 -2.10 3.88
C GLU A 71 -10.97 -1.24 4.15
N SER A 72 -10.28 -1.46 5.27
CA SER A 72 -9.08 -0.70 5.62
C SER A 72 -7.99 -0.82 4.53
N VAL A 73 -7.76 -2.04 4.03
CA VAL A 73 -6.78 -2.30 2.95
C VAL A 73 -7.24 -1.66 1.62
N LYS A 74 -8.53 -1.73 1.28
CA LYS A 74 -9.09 -1.06 0.08
C LYS A 74 -8.95 0.45 0.16
N THR A 75 -9.28 1.05 1.31
CA THR A 75 -9.16 2.51 1.53
C THR A 75 -7.72 2.97 1.37
N VAL A 76 -6.76 2.37 2.08
CA VAL A 76 -5.37 2.83 1.99
C VAL A 76 -4.79 2.63 0.59
N LYS A 77 -5.18 1.56 -0.11
CA LYS A 77 -4.78 1.31 -1.50
C LYS A 77 -5.31 2.41 -2.42
N GLN A 78 -6.59 2.77 -2.28
CA GLN A 78 -7.21 3.81 -3.09
C GLN A 78 -6.61 5.19 -2.79
N ASP A 79 -6.39 5.51 -1.51
CA ASP A 79 -5.78 6.78 -1.11
C ASP A 79 -4.34 6.88 -1.63
N ALA A 80 -3.57 5.80 -1.58
CA ALA A 80 -2.24 5.75 -2.16
C ALA A 80 -2.26 6.02 -3.67
N GLN A 81 -3.19 5.41 -4.41
CA GLN A 81 -3.37 5.67 -5.84
C GLN A 81 -3.78 7.11 -6.13
N ASN A 82 -4.69 7.68 -5.34
CA ASN A 82 -5.14 9.07 -5.47
C ASN A 82 -4.00 10.08 -5.24
N LEU A 83 -3.05 9.73 -4.36
CA LEU A 83 -1.86 10.53 -4.08
C LEU A 83 -0.70 10.27 -5.05
N GLY A 84 -0.89 9.43 -6.07
CA GLY A 84 0.14 9.10 -7.06
C GLY A 84 1.25 8.18 -6.52
N ILE A 85 1.04 7.52 -5.38
CA ILE A 85 1.98 6.56 -4.80
C ILE A 85 1.92 5.27 -5.61
N ARG A 86 3.01 4.93 -6.29
CA ARG A 86 3.11 3.72 -7.08
C ARG A 86 3.40 2.52 -6.19
N ILE A 87 2.46 1.61 -6.17
CA ILE A 87 2.66 0.27 -5.63
C ILE A 87 3.52 -0.52 -6.63
N LEU A 88 4.78 -0.76 -6.28
CA LEU A 88 5.71 -1.55 -7.08
C LEU A 88 5.69 -3.01 -6.63
N SER A 89 5.57 -3.91 -7.60
CA SER A 89 5.89 -5.33 -7.43
C SER A 89 6.99 -5.72 -8.42
N LEU A 90 7.81 -6.71 -8.05
CA LEU A 90 8.74 -7.31 -8.99
C LEU A 90 7.97 -8.05 -10.10
N PRO A 91 8.53 -8.20 -11.30
CA PRO A 91 7.92 -9.02 -12.34
C PRO A 91 7.56 -10.41 -11.81
N ASN A 92 6.33 -10.86 -12.11
CA ASN A 92 5.77 -12.14 -11.65
C ASN A 92 5.60 -12.27 -10.12
N THR A 93 5.62 -11.17 -9.38
CA THR A 93 5.30 -11.18 -7.94
C THR A 93 3.99 -10.46 -7.67
N LYS A 94 3.26 -10.95 -6.68
CA LYS A 94 2.04 -10.29 -6.20
C LYS A 94 2.39 -9.10 -5.33
N PHE A 95 1.44 -8.20 -5.17
CA PHE A 95 1.55 -7.15 -4.18
C PHE A 95 1.51 -7.74 -2.77
N LYS A 96 2.30 -7.17 -1.86
CA LYS A 96 2.50 -7.75 -0.52
C LYS A 96 1.57 -7.14 0.52
N LEU A 97 1.02 -8.00 1.36
CA LEU A 97 0.32 -7.67 2.58
C LEU A 97 1.22 -8.04 3.77
N TYR A 98 1.87 -7.05 4.37
CA TYR A 98 2.80 -7.25 5.48
C TYR A 98 2.05 -7.27 6.82
N VAL A 99 2.09 -8.40 7.52
CA VAL A 99 1.55 -8.50 8.89
C VAL A 99 2.59 -7.94 9.86
N LYS A 100 2.44 -6.68 10.25
CA LYS A 100 3.44 -5.94 11.04
C LYS A 100 3.24 -6.07 12.54
N ARG A 101 2.00 -6.24 12.99
CA ARG A 101 1.66 -6.43 14.40
C ARG A 101 0.33 -7.15 14.53
N LEU A 102 0.30 -8.21 15.32
CA LEU A 102 -0.92 -8.82 15.82
C LEU A 102 -1.00 -8.60 17.34
N PHE A 103 -2.20 -8.28 17.81
CA PHE A 103 -2.48 -8.22 19.23
C PHE A 103 -2.88 -9.60 19.76
N VAL A 104 -3.65 -10.35 18.99
CA VAL A 104 -3.96 -11.76 19.24
C VAL A 104 -3.45 -12.59 18.07
N ASP A 105 -2.45 -13.42 18.32
CA ASP A 105 -1.96 -14.38 17.34
C ASP A 105 -2.74 -15.70 17.47
N LYS A 106 -3.84 -15.80 16.71
CA LYS A 106 -4.72 -16.98 16.68
C LYS A 106 -5.19 -17.28 15.27
N THR A 107 -5.58 -18.53 15.04
CA THR A 107 -6.03 -19.06 13.75
C THR A 107 -7.14 -18.23 13.12
N GLU A 108 -8.09 -17.68 13.89
CA GLU A 108 -9.20 -16.89 13.35
C GLU A 108 -8.72 -15.56 12.73
N VAL A 109 -7.69 -14.96 13.32
CA VAL A 109 -7.07 -13.72 12.81
C VAL A 109 -6.35 -14.00 11.50
N TRP A 110 -5.60 -15.10 11.43
CA TRP A 110 -4.94 -15.53 10.20
C TRP A 110 -5.92 -15.84 9.07
N LYS A 111 -7.04 -16.50 9.36
CA LYS A 111 -8.11 -16.72 8.37
C LYS A 111 -8.66 -15.40 7.81
N GLN A 112 -8.81 -14.38 8.64
CA GLN A 112 -9.23 -13.06 8.19
C GLN A 112 -8.19 -12.44 7.23
N ILE A 113 -6.90 -12.52 7.59
CA ILE A 113 -5.79 -12.00 6.77
C ILE A 113 -5.70 -12.71 5.43
N GLU A 114 -5.75 -14.05 5.44
CA GLU A 114 -5.73 -14.89 4.24
C GLU A 114 -6.92 -14.61 3.34
N GLY A 115 -8.12 -14.41 3.91
CA GLY A 115 -9.32 -14.04 3.15
C GLY A 115 -9.16 -12.71 2.41
N VAL A 116 -8.59 -11.70 3.07
CA VAL A 116 -8.30 -10.40 2.43
C VAL A 116 -7.25 -10.54 1.34
N ALA A 117 -6.20 -11.31 1.59
CA ALA A 117 -5.15 -11.54 0.61
C ALA A 117 -5.68 -12.28 -0.63
N GLN A 118 -6.53 -13.28 -0.44
CA GLN A 118 -7.17 -13.99 -1.55
C GLN A 118 -8.07 -13.06 -2.37
N GLU A 119 -8.91 -12.26 -1.72
CA GLU A 119 -9.85 -11.36 -2.40
C GLU A 119 -9.12 -10.29 -3.24
N LEU A 120 -8.00 -9.78 -2.72
CA LEU A 120 -7.26 -8.68 -3.34
C LEU A 120 -6.05 -9.15 -4.18
N ASP A 121 -5.90 -10.46 -4.35
CA ASP A 121 -4.77 -11.13 -5.03
C ASP A 121 -3.39 -10.69 -4.49
N LEU A 122 -3.22 -10.78 -3.17
CA LEU A 122 -2.02 -10.37 -2.43
C LEU A 122 -1.22 -11.57 -1.92
N GLU A 123 0.07 -11.34 -1.72
CA GLU A 123 0.97 -12.24 -1.00
C GLU A 123 1.08 -11.81 0.46
N VAL A 124 0.74 -12.70 1.40
CA VAL A 124 0.88 -12.43 2.84
C VAL A 124 2.33 -12.64 3.26
N VAL A 125 2.91 -11.65 3.94
CA VAL A 125 4.26 -11.73 4.50
C VAL A 125 4.18 -11.44 5.99
N SER A 126 4.52 -12.43 6.83
CA SER A 126 4.61 -12.21 8.28
C SER A 126 5.88 -11.42 8.61
N CYS A 127 5.74 -10.32 9.36
CA CYS A 127 6.85 -9.54 9.91
C CYS A 127 6.85 -9.57 11.46
N LEU A 128 6.15 -10.53 12.06
CA LEU A 128 6.08 -10.68 13.51
C LEU A 128 7.43 -11.21 14.05
N PRO A 129 7.82 -10.85 15.30
CA PRO A 129 8.97 -11.46 15.95
C PRO A 129 8.76 -12.97 16.14
N GLU A 130 9.84 -13.75 16.03
CA GLU A 130 9.87 -15.18 16.40
C GLU A 130 9.81 -15.39 17.92
#